data_AF-A0A7C9D5P5-F1
#
_entry.id   AF-A0A7C9D5P5-F1
#
_cell.length_a   1.000
_cell.length_b   1.000
_cell.length_c   1.000
_cell.angle_alpha   90.00
_cell.angle_beta   90.00
_cell.angle_gamma   90.00
#
_symmetry.space_group_name_H-M   'P 1'
#
loop_
_entity.id
_entity.type
_entity.pdbx_description
1 polymer ?
#
loop_
_entity_poly.entity_id
_entity_poly.type
_entity_poly.pdbx_seq_one_letter_code
_entity_poly.pdbx_strand_id
1 'polypeptide(L)'
;PSSVYLSMASSDRVTFRTQILNRHLNPHPSHSHTLSPPISLSSSPCLSYNPPDLTEPASSFDIKELRALLDAHNIQDRDWLFNLMIQSNLFNRKLRGHRVFVCPDYNQSMEQQREITMRRIEYLLDRGVFKGWLTVSGEESELRKLAFNEVLAIYDHSLAIKLGVHFFLW
;
A
#
# COMPACT_ATOMS: atom_id res chain seq x y z
N PRO A 1 -34.38 -7.97 15.70
CA PRO A 1 -33.79 -8.96 14.77
C PRO A 1 -32.32 -9.17 15.11
N SER A 2 -32.09 -10.11 16.02
CA SER A 2 -30.85 -10.29 16.76
C SER A 2 -29.79 -11.02 15.94
N SER A 3 -28.59 -10.48 16.08
CA SER A 3 -27.27 -11.02 15.72
C SER A 3 -27.12 -12.53 15.95
N VAL A 4 -26.60 -13.25 14.94
CA VAL A 4 -26.04 -14.59 15.10
C VAL A 4 -24.62 -14.58 14.53
N TYR A 5 -23.66 -14.15 15.35
CA TYR A 5 -22.26 -14.50 15.15
C TYR A 5 -22.08 -15.97 15.56
N LEU A 6 -22.01 -16.87 14.57
CA LEU A 6 -21.63 -18.26 14.80
C LEU A 6 -20.10 -18.35 14.94
N SER A 7 -19.67 -18.55 16.18
CA SER A 7 -18.32 -19.03 16.53
C SER A 7 -18.14 -20.45 15.98
N MET A 8 -17.63 -20.58 14.75
CA MET A 8 -17.24 -21.88 14.20
C MET A 8 -15.91 -22.33 14.82
N ALA A 9 -15.89 -23.57 15.33
CA ALA A 9 -14.70 -24.22 15.87
C ALA A 9 -13.59 -24.28 14.81
N SER A 10 -12.33 -24.27 15.25
CA SER A 10 -11.14 -24.25 14.38
C SER A 10 -11.17 -25.34 13.29
N SER A 11 -11.63 -26.54 13.63
CA SER A 11 -11.72 -27.69 12.72
C SER A 11 -12.74 -27.51 11.58
N ASP A 12 -13.85 -26.81 11.82
CA ASP A 12 -14.87 -26.55 10.79
C ASP A 12 -14.37 -25.51 9.78
N ARG A 13 -13.58 -24.52 10.24
CA ARG A 13 -12.94 -23.54 9.34
C ARG A 13 -11.88 -24.19 8.46
N VAL A 14 -11.10 -25.14 8.99
CA VAL A 14 -10.11 -25.89 8.19
C VAL A 14 -10.82 -26.72 7.14
N THR A 15 -11.85 -27.48 7.52
CA THR A 15 -12.61 -28.33 6.59
C THR A 15 -13.29 -27.50 5.48
N PHE A 16 -13.91 -26.37 5.84
CA PHE A 16 -14.51 -25.45 4.87
C PHE A 16 -13.47 -24.86 3.89
N ARG A 17 -12.32 -24.41 4.39
CA ARG A 17 -11.23 -23.91 3.55
C ARG A 17 -10.70 -24.99 2.61
N THR A 18 -10.52 -26.21 3.10
CA THR A 18 -10.09 -27.35 2.28
C THR A 18 -11.12 -27.69 1.20
N GLN A 19 -12.42 -27.64 1.51
CA GLN A 19 -13.48 -27.86 0.52
C GLN A 19 -13.50 -26.78 -0.57
N ILE A 20 -13.35 -25.51 -0.19
CA ILE A 20 -13.24 -24.40 -1.15
C ILE A 20 -12.01 -24.59 -2.05
N LEU A 21 -10.82 -24.80 -1.46
CA LEU A 21 -9.58 -25.00 -2.22
C LEU A 21 -9.69 -26.21 -3.16
N ASN A 22 -10.23 -27.33 -2.68
CA ASN A 22 -10.40 -28.53 -3.50
C ASN A 22 -11.34 -28.28 -4.69
N ARG A 23 -12.44 -27.54 -4.49
CA ARG A 23 -13.36 -27.14 -5.57
C ARG A 23 -12.70 -26.25 -6.62
N HIS A 24 -11.79 -25.36 -6.21
CA HIS A 24 -11.11 -24.48 -7.15
C HIS A 24 -9.93 -25.15 -7.87
N LEU A 25 -9.26 -26.11 -7.23
CA LEU A 25 -8.12 -26.84 -7.81
C LEU A 25 -8.57 -27.99 -8.72
N ASN A 26 -9.74 -28.58 -8.46
CA ASN A 26 -10.32 -29.67 -9.24
C ASN A 26 -11.69 -29.23 -9.81
N PRO A 27 -11.72 -28.39 -10.88
CA PRO A 27 -12.97 -28.03 -11.52
C PRO A 27 -13.66 -29.31 -12.00
N HIS A 28 -14.79 -29.63 -11.38
CA HIS A 28 -15.61 -30.78 -11.76
C HIS A 28 -16.03 -30.58 -13.23
N PRO A 29 -15.76 -31.52 -14.16
CA PRO A 29 -16.26 -31.39 -15.52
C PRO A 29 -17.79 -31.44 -15.46
N SER A 30 -18.43 -30.30 -15.71
CA SER A 30 -19.86 -30.26 -16.01
C SER A 30 -20.06 -31.12 -17.25
N HIS A 31 -20.82 -32.21 -17.10
CA HIS A 31 -21.21 -33.09 -18.18
C HIS A 31 -21.81 -32.29 -19.35
N SER A 32 -21.04 -32.11 -20.42
CA SER A 32 -21.55 -31.98 -21.78
C SER A 32 -20.43 -32.32 -22.76
N HIS A 33 -20.77 -33.21 -23.68
CA HIS A 33 -19.91 -33.93 -24.61
C HIS A 33 -19.16 -32.99 -25.56
N THR A 34 -17.86 -33.22 -25.77
CA THR A 34 -17.19 -33.49 -27.06
C THR A 34 -15.67 -33.30 -26.94
N LEU A 35 -14.92 -34.09 -27.72
CA LEU A 35 -13.47 -34.21 -27.67
C LEU A 35 -12.75 -32.85 -27.76
N SER A 36 -11.97 -32.51 -26.75
CA SER A 36 -11.00 -31.41 -26.79
C SER A 36 -9.79 -31.78 -25.92
N PRO A 37 -8.57 -31.33 -26.28
CA PRO A 37 -7.34 -31.70 -25.57
C PRO A 37 -7.38 -31.20 -24.12
N PRO A 38 -6.56 -31.76 -23.20
CA PRO A 38 -6.63 -31.43 -21.78
C PRO A 38 -6.49 -29.92 -21.60
N ILE A 39 -7.57 -29.29 -21.15
CA ILE A 39 -7.59 -27.87 -20.80
C ILE A 39 -6.56 -27.73 -19.69
N SER A 40 -5.40 -27.15 -20.02
CA SER A 40 -4.42 -26.73 -19.04
C SER A 40 -5.16 -25.98 -17.95
N LEU A 41 -4.99 -26.42 -16.69
CA LEU A 41 -5.61 -25.85 -15.51
C LEU A 41 -5.28 -24.34 -15.45
N SER A 42 -6.05 -23.52 -16.15
CA SER A 42 -5.96 -22.08 -15.98
C SER A 42 -6.50 -21.82 -14.58
N SER A 43 -5.59 -21.50 -13.66
CA SER A 43 -5.93 -21.01 -12.33
C SER A 43 -7.09 -20.04 -12.46
N SER A 44 -8.14 -20.24 -11.66
CA SER A 44 -9.25 -19.29 -11.59
C SER A 44 -8.65 -17.88 -11.44
N PRO A 45 -9.17 -16.82 -12.09
CA PRO A 45 -8.61 -15.48 -11.96
C PRO A 45 -8.48 -15.01 -10.49
N CYS A 46 -9.30 -15.56 -9.60
CA CYS A 46 -9.26 -15.33 -8.15
C CYS A 46 -8.17 -16.10 -7.39
N LEU A 47 -7.49 -17.06 -8.01
CA LEU A 47 -6.37 -17.83 -7.43
C LEU A 47 -5.00 -17.39 -7.94
N SER A 48 -4.93 -16.67 -9.06
CA SER A 48 -3.70 -16.13 -9.63
C SER A 48 -3.84 -14.63 -9.88
N TYR A 49 -3.32 -13.83 -8.96
CA TYR A 49 -3.18 -12.40 -9.18
C TYR A 49 -2.00 -12.15 -10.13
N ASN A 50 -2.30 -11.61 -11.31
CA ASN A 50 -1.31 -10.96 -12.14
C ASN A 50 -1.45 -9.44 -11.96
N PRO A 51 -0.37 -8.72 -11.65
CA PRO A 51 -0.42 -7.27 -11.53
C PRO A 51 -0.82 -6.63 -12.87
N PRO A 52 -1.58 -5.52 -12.85
CA PRO A 52 -1.97 -4.79 -14.05
C PRO A 52 -0.80 -4.45 -14.96
N ASP A 53 0.39 -4.19 -14.40
CA ASP A 53 1.62 -3.95 -15.16
C ASP A 53 2.00 -5.09 -16.13
N LEU A 54 1.48 -6.31 -15.93
CA LEU A 54 1.73 -7.48 -16.78
C LEU A 54 0.54 -7.85 -17.68
N THR A 55 -0.67 -7.39 -17.37
CA THR A 55 -1.90 -7.81 -18.08
C THR A 55 -2.50 -6.69 -18.92
N GLU A 56 -2.34 -5.44 -18.49
CA GLU A 56 -2.91 -4.29 -19.17
C GLU A 56 -1.95 -3.79 -20.26
N PRO A 57 -2.48 -3.31 -21.40
CA PRO A 57 -1.67 -2.65 -22.40
C PRO A 57 -1.05 -1.36 -21.82
N ALA A 58 0.05 -0.91 -22.42
CA ALA A 58 0.67 0.37 -22.08
C ALA A 58 -0.36 1.51 -22.22
N SER A 59 -0.24 2.52 -21.36
CA SER A 59 -1.15 3.67 -21.37
C SER A 59 -1.14 4.38 -22.73
N SER A 60 -2.30 4.83 -23.18
CA SER A 60 -2.46 5.60 -24.41
C SER A 60 -2.04 7.08 -24.27
N PHE A 61 -1.64 7.49 -23.07
CA PHE A 61 -1.24 8.86 -22.71
C PHE A 61 0.10 8.84 -21.97
N ASP A 62 0.78 9.99 -21.92
CA ASP A 62 2.02 10.15 -21.16
C ASP A 62 1.72 10.20 -19.65
N ILE A 63 2.20 9.18 -18.94
CA ILE A 63 2.04 9.04 -17.48
C ILE A 63 2.75 10.17 -16.73
N LYS A 64 3.83 10.73 -17.28
CA LYS A 64 4.55 11.85 -16.65
C LYS A 64 3.74 13.14 -16.72
N GLU A 65 3.06 13.39 -17.85
CA GLU A 65 2.17 14.54 -17.98
C GLU A 65 0.94 14.38 -17.08
N LEU A 66 0.34 13.19 -17.03
CA LEU A 66 -0.75 12.92 -16.10
C LEU A 66 -0.30 13.14 -14.65
N ARG A 67 0.89 12.68 -14.28
CA ARG A 67 1.43 12.91 -12.94
C ARG A 67 1.66 14.38 -12.66
N ALA A 68 2.21 15.13 -13.61
CA ALA A 68 2.39 16.56 -13.46
C ALA A 68 1.06 17.28 -13.23
N LEU A 69 -0.01 16.83 -13.89
CA LEU A 69 -1.36 17.34 -13.68
C LEU A 69 -1.93 16.98 -12.30
N LEU A 70 -1.75 15.73 -11.84
CA LEU A 70 -2.30 15.24 -10.57
C LEU A 70 -1.56 15.78 -9.33
N ASP A 71 -0.22 15.75 -9.36
CA ASP A 71 0.60 16.19 -8.23
C ASP A 71 0.74 17.73 -8.19
N ALA A 72 0.59 18.39 -9.35
CA ALA A 72 0.62 19.84 -9.61
C ALA A 72 1.91 20.61 -9.23
N HIS A 73 2.53 20.30 -8.09
CA HIS A 73 3.68 21.00 -7.53
C HIS A 73 4.62 20.05 -6.78
N ASN A 74 5.88 20.48 -6.58
CA ASN A 74 6.89 19.81 -5.76
C ASN A 74 7.08 18.31 -6.08
N ILE A 75 6.96 17.90 -7.35
CA ILE A 75 7.02 16.48 -7.77
C ILE A 75 8.36 15.85 -7.38
N GLN A 76 9.46 16.56 -7.57
CA GLN A 76 10.80 16.08 -7.25
C GLN A 76 11.01 15.92 -5.73
N ASP A 77 10.45 16.83 -4.95
CA ASP A 77 10.43 16.74 -3.48
C ASP A 77 9.64 15.51 -3.04
N ARG A 78 8.44 15.29 -3.61
CA ARG A 78 7.60 14.10 -3.32
C ARG A 78 8.36 12.81 -3.64
N ASP A 79 9.00 12.75 -4.81
CA ASP A 79 9.85 11.62 -5.21
C ASP A 79 11.02 11.40 -4.28
N TRP A 80 11.70 12.46 -3.86
CA TRP A 80 12.81 12.37 -2.92
C TRP A 80 12.38 11.77 -1.58
N LEU A 81 11.24 12.23 -1.03
CA LEU A 81 10.72 11.73 0.23
C LEU A 81 10.28 10.26 0.12
N PHE A 82 9.56 9.88 -0.93
CA PHE A 82 9.21 8.48 -1.19
C PHE A 82 10.47 7.61 -1.30
N ASN A 83 11.51 8.08 -1.99
CA ASN A 83 12.77 7.37 -2.13
C ASN A 83 13.47 7.15 -0.77
N LEU A 84 13.41 8.12 0.14
CA LEU A 84 13.93 7.93 1.50
C LEU A 84 13.16 6.85 2.28
N MET A 85 11.85 6.77 2.07
CA MET A 85 10.98 5.80 2.76
C MET A 85 11.23 4.37 2.25
N ILE A 86 11.30 4.17 0.93
CA ILE A 86 11.53 2.83 0.34
C ILE A 86 12.92 2.26 0.68
N GLN A 87 13.88 3.10 1.04
CA GLN A 87 15.24 2.69 1.40
C GLN A 87 15.37 2.24 2.87
N SER A 88 14.41 2.56 3.73
CA SER A 88 14.49 2.28 5.17
C SER A 88 13.52 1.18 5.61
N ASN A 89 14.01 0.28 6.47
CA ASN A 89 13.18 -0.80 7.05
C ASN A 89 12.13 -0.27 8.03
N LEU A 90 12.25 0.98 8.49
CA LEU A 90 11.25 1.63 9.36
C LEU A 90 9.88 1.76 8.69
N PHE A 91 9.85 1.76 7.35
CA PHE A 91 8.63 1.91 6.56
C PHE A 91 8.03 0.58 6.10
N ASN A 92 8.43 -0.55 6.73
CA ASN A 92 7.92 -1.89 6.44
C ASN A 92 7.96 -2.20 4.93
N ARG A 93 9.19 -2.12 4.43
CA ARG A 93 9.55 -2.34 3.03
C ARG A 93 9.21 -3.77 2.60
N LYS A 94 8.56 -3.94 1.45
CA LYS A 94 8.21 -5.23 0.86
C LYS A 94 8.63 -5.29 -0.61
N LEU A 95 9.47 -6.25 -0.96
CA LEU A 95 9.81 -6.54 -2.36
C LEU A 95 8.72 -7.42 -2.97
N ARG A 96 8.17 -7.01 -4.12
CA ARG A 96 7.22 -7.79 -4.92
C ARG A 96 7.62 -7.65 -6.39
N GLY A 97 8.11 -8.75 -6.98
CA GLY A 97 8.76 -8.72 -8.29
C GLY A 97 9.95 -7.77 -8.28
N HIS A 98 9.97 -6.82 -9.22
CA HIS A 98 11.01 -5.80 -9.35
C HIS A 98 10.70 -4.48 -8.62
N ARG A 99 9.59 -4.40 -7.87
CA ARG A 99 9.14 -3.18 -7.19
C ARG A 99 9.24 -3.30 -5.68
N VAL A 100 9.62 -2.18 -5.06
CA VAL A 100 9.66 -2.03 -3.61
C VAL A 100 8.44 -1.23 -3.18
N PHE A 101 7.65 -1.80 -2.27
CA PHE A 101 6.49 -1.16 -1.67
C PHE A 101 6.78 -0.84 -0.21
N VAL A 102 6.14 0.21 0.30
CA VAL A 102 6.11 0.54 1.72
C VAL A 102 4.66 0.67 2.15
N CYS A 103 4.32 0.12 3.31
CA CYS A 103 3.01 0.29 3.92
C CYS A 103 3.10 0.13 5.44
N PRO A 104 2.16 0.66 6.23
CA PRO A 104 2.12 0.41 7.66
C PRO A 104 2.03 -1.09 7.96
N ASP A 105 2.62 -1.53 9.08
CA ASP A 105 2.44 -2.91 9.53
C ASP A 105 1.17 -3.04 10.38
N TYR A 106 0.07 -3.41 9.73
CA TYR A 106 -1.23 -3.56 10.38
C TYR A 106 -1.33 -4.70 11.40
N ASN A 107 -0.25 -5.47 11.62
CA ASN A 107 -0.22 -6.53 12.64
C ASN A 107 0.40 -6.08 13.98
N GLN A 108 0.89 -4.84 14.07
CA GLN A 108 1.48 -4.29 15.29
C GLN A 108 0.40 -3.80 16.27
N SER A 109 0.72 -3.86 17.57
CA SER A 109 -0.11 -3.25 18.61
C SER A 109 -0.10 -1.72 18.53
N MET A 110 -1.01 -1.07 19.24
CA MET A 110 -1.06 0.39 19.30
C MET A 110 0.24 1.01 19.86
N GLU A 111 0.82 0.40 20.88
CA GLU A 111 2.07 0.83 21.52
C GLU A 111 3.24 0.72 20.57
N GLN A 112 3.33 -0.40 19.84
CA GLN A 112 4.34 -0.61 18.82
C GLN A 112 4.20 0.40 17.68
N GLN A 113 2.98 0.71 17.26
CA GLN A 113 2.71 1.75 16.25
C GLN A 113 3.13 3.14 16.72
N ARG A 114 2.89 3.49 17.99
CA ARG A 114 3.34 4.76 18.57
C ARG A 114 4.87 4.86 18.60
N GLU A 115 5.53 3.79 19.02
CA GLU A 115 6.99 3.74 19.09
C GLU A 115 7.63 3.85 17.69
N ILE A 116 7.17 3.04 16.73
CA ILE A 116 7.73 3.09 15.36
C ILE A 116 7.44 4.43 14.68
N THR A 117 6.30 5.06 14.97
CA THR A 117 5.97 6.41 14.45
C THR A 117 7.02 7.42 14.92
N MET A 118 7.39 7.41 16.20
CA MET A 118 8.44 8.31 16.71
C MET A 118 9.80 8.03 16.06
N ARG A 119 10.19 6.76 15.91
CA ARG A 119 11.43 6.39 15.21
C ARG A 119 11.45 6.82 13.74
N ARG A 120 10.29 6.79 13.05
CA ARG A 120 10.15 7.33 11.69
C ARG A 120 10.35 8.84 11.67
N ILE A 121 9.79 9.57 12.64
CA ILE A 121 9.97 11.03 12.75
C ILE A 121 11.44 11.37 12.96
N GLU A 122 12.13 10.68 13.88
CA GLU A 122 13.57 10.84 14.11
C GLU A 122 14.37 10.59 12.83
N TYR A 123 14.09 9.49 12.11
CA TYR A 123 14.74 9.20 10.84
C TYR A 123 14.51 10.30 9.79
N LEU A 124 13.29 10.82 9.67
CA LEU A 124 12.97 11.89 8.71
C LEU A 124 13.67 13.20 9.10
N LEU A 125 13.77 13.49 10.40
CA LEU A 125 14.53 14.63 10.93
C LEU A 125 16.01 14.53 10.56
N ASP A 126 16.63 13.38 10.80
CA ASP A 126 18.05 13.13 10.48
C ASP A 126 18.37 13.26 8.98
N ARG A 127 17.37 13.01 8.12
CA ARG A 127 17.47 13.19 6.66
C ARG A 127 17.14 14.61 6.19
N GLY A 128 16.83 15.52 7.11
CA GLY A 128 16.57 16.92 6.80
C GLY A 128 15.20 17.20 6.17
N VAL A 129 14.24 16.28 6.32
CA VAL A 129 12.87 16.44 5.77
C VAL A 129 12.21 17.71 6.30
N PHE A 130 12.43 18.02 7.58
CA PHE A 130 11.83 19.16 8.27
C PHE A 130 12.66 20.46 8.15
N LYS A 131 13.73 20.47 7.34
CA LYS A 131 14.61 21.64 7.22
C LYS A 131 13.82 22.83 6.68
N GLY A 132 13.80 23.90 7.48
CA GLY A 132 13.13 25.16 7.12
C GLY A 132 11.65 25.21 7.48
N TRP A 133 11.04 24.13 8.00
CA TRP A 133 9.60 24.09 8.28
C TRP A 133 9.12 25.14 9.30
N LEU A 134 10.00 25.55 10.23
CA LEU A 134 9.71 26.54 11.27
C LEU A 134 10.42 27.88 11.07
N THR A 135 11.35 27.96 10.12
CA THR A 135 12.28 29.10 10.00
C THR A 135 12.20 29.81 8.66
N VAL A 136 11.69 29.15 7.63
CA VAL A 136 11.51 29.71 6.30
C VAL A 136 10.04 30.04 6.13
N SER A 137 9.76 31.23 5.58
CA SER A 137 8.42 31.69 5.24
C SER A 137 8.30 31.89 3.73
N GLY A 138 7.07 31.79 3.22
CA GLY A 138 6.75 31.98 1.80
C GLY A 138 5.89 30.85 1.23
N GLU A 139 5.22 31.15 0.13
CA GLU A 139 4.30 30.22 -0.54
C GLU A 139 5.00 28.92 -0.95
N GLU A 140 6.19 29.01 -1.57
CA GLU A 140 6.95 27.84 -2.01
C GLU A 140 7.32 26.91 -0.84
N SER A 141 7.71 27.48 0.31
CA SER A 141 8.02 26.69 1.50
C SER A 141 6.80 26.00 2.10
N GLU A 142 5.63 26.66 2.08
CA GLU A 142 4.38 26.05 2.55
C GLU A 142 3.90 24.95 1.59
N LEU A 143 3.98 25.17 0.27
CA LEU A 143 3.66 24.15 -0.74
C LEU A 143 4.57 22.93 -0.61
N ARG A 144 5.87 23.12 -0.37
CA ARG A 144 6.79 22.02 -0.11
C ARG A 144 6.44 21.25 1.17
N LYS A 145 6.08 21.96 2.23
CA LYS A 145 5.64 21.36 3.50
C LYS A 145 4.36 20.53 3.31
N LEU A 146 3.39 21.05 2.57
CA LEU A 146 2.16 20.36 2.21
C LEU A 146 2.43 19.11 1.36
N ALA A 147 3.29 19.21 0.34
CA ALA A 147 3.67 18.08 -0.50
C ALA A 147 4.30 16.93 0.32
N PHE A 148 5.18 17.26 1.28
CA PHE A 148 5.74 16.26 2.19
C PHE A 148 4.68 15.65 3.11
N ASN A 149 3.78 16.46 3.67
CA ASN A 149 2.71 15.95 4.53
C ASN A 149 1.75 15.01 3.77
N GLU A 150 1.44 15.29 2.51
CA GLU A 150 0.63 14.42 1.65
C GLU A 150 1.29 13.07 1.38
N VAL A 151 2.60 13.06 1.06
CA VAL A 151 3.36 11.80 0.90
C VAL A 151 3.31 10.96 2.18
N LEU A 152 3.50 11.59 3.34
CA LEU A 152 3.41 10.90 4.62
C LEU A 152 1.99 10.39 4.90
N ALA A 153 0.96 11.14 4.50
CA ALA A 153 -0.44 10.75 4.67
C ALA A 153 -0.85 9.58 3.77
N ILE A 154 -0.30 9.50 2.54
CA ILE A 154 -0.49 8.35 1.64
C ILE A 154 0.08 7.07 2.27
N TYR A 155 1.22 7.19 2.95
CA TYR A 155 1.82 6.05 3.64
C TYR A 155 1.09 5.69 4.93
N ASP A 156 0.99 6.62 5.88
CA ASP A 156 0.42 6.40 7.20
C ASP A 156 -0.24 7.67 7.72
N HIS A 157 -1.56 7.63 7.83
CA HIS A 157 -2.35 8.73 8.35
C HIS A 157 -1.93 9.12 9.78
N SER A 158 -1.54 8.15 10.61
CA SER A 158 -1.12 8.41 11.99
C SER A 158 0.14 9.26 12.07
N LEU A 159 1.13 8.97 11.22
CA LEU A 159 2.36 9.73 11.09
C LEU A 159 2.08 11.16 10.60
N ALA A 160 1.25 11.31 9.57
CA ALA A 160 0.88 12.62 9.04
C ALA A 160 0.16 13.48 10.09
N ILE A 161 -0.81 12.93 10.83
CA ILE A 161 -1.50 13.67 11.89
C ILE A 161 -0.54 14.04 13.03
N LYS A 162 0.37 13.14 13.42
CA LYS A 162 1.35 13.41 14.49
C LYS A 162 2.26 14.60 14.17
N LEU A 163 2.63 14.78 12.89
CA LEU A 163 3.38 15.94 12.42
C LEU A 163 2.47 17.15 12.19
N GLY A 164 1.27 16.91 11.65
CA GLY A 164 0.19 17.87 11.42
C GLY A 164 -0.07 18.77 12.64
N VAL A 165 -0.29 18.14 13.79
CA VAL A 165 -0.56 18.85 15.04
C VAL A 165 0.60 19.75 15.49
N HIS A 166 1.85 19.43 15.12
CA HIS A 166 3.02 20.20 15.55
C HIS A 166 3.40 21.33 14.60
N PHE A 167 3.21 21.13 13.30
CA PHE A 167 3.70 22.06 12.27
C PHE A 167 2.61 22.88 11.57
N PHE A 168 1.33 22.48 11.68
CA PHE A 168 0.22 23.13 10.96
C PHE A 168 -0.89 23.66 11.87
N LEU A 169 -1.08 23.10 13.06
CA LEU A 169 -2.17 23.46 13.96
C LEU A 169 -1.73 24.21 15.23
N TRP A 170 -0.44 24.23 15.52
CA TRP A 170 0.15 24.87 16.69
C TRP A 170 1.09 25.98 16.23
#